data_AF-A0A7V4LD64-F1
#
_entry.id   AF-A0A7V4LD64-F1
#
_cell.length_a   1.000
_cell.length_b   1.000
_cell.length_c   1.000
_cell.angle_alpha   90.00
_cell.angle_beta   90.00
_cell.angle_gamma   90.00
#
_symmetry.space_group_name_H-M   'P 1'
#
loop_
_entity.id
_entity.type
_entity.pdbx_description
1 polymer ?
#
loop_
_entity_poly.entity_id
_entity_poly.type
_entity_poly.pdbx_seq_one_letter_code
_entity_poly.pdbx_strand_id
1 'polypeptide(L)'
;MVFVGNSMVGTVRQKLARLPGIPAVQELWGKLYAAFAARPGRALAALVEELHLQDHPGFKCLDRQGRTDLEAALLWCATRDYRLACLKPLAPLGPVIYGDGGWGELVGPPFVLRPELNYYDELPAVYRAAAVNFNATSLQMKAAVNQRVFDVPAAGGFLLTDFREQLAECFEPGREMVCYQEPGELPELAEFYLKRPELRARLARRARRRVLAEHTYRHRVAAMVETLRRTL
;
A
#
# COMPACT_ATOMS: atom_id res chain seq x y z
N MET A 1 -9.29 -2.86 -15.13
CA MET A 1 -8.44 -2.15 -14.14
C MET A 1 -7.42 -3.13 -13.59
N VAL A 2 -6.24 -2.68 -13.16
CA VAL A 2 -5.23 -3.55 -12.53
C VAL A 2 -4.81 -3.06 -11.16
N PHE A 3 -4.53 -3.98 -10.26
CA PHE A 3 -3.84 -3.77 -8.99
C PHE A 3 -2.63 -4.68 -8.93
N VAL A 4 -1.48 -4.15 -8.49
CA VAL A 4 -0.25 -4.94 -8.33
C VAL A 4 0.21 -4.82 -6.89
N GLY A 5 0.18 -5.91 -6.13
CA GLY A 5 0.59 -5.88 -4.73
C GLY A 5 0.45 -7.22 -4.05
N ASN A 6 1.26 -7.42 -3.01
CA ASN A 6 1.22 -8.62 -2.19
C ASN A 6 0.02 -8.58 -1.20
N SER A 7 -0.58 -9.74 -0.96
CA SER A 7 -1.75 -9.96 -0.10
C SER A 7 -1.43 -9.78 1.39
N MET A 8 -0.16 -9.85 1.76
CA MET A 8 0.37 -9.94 3.14
C MET A 8 -0.08 -11.20 3.90
N VAL A 9 -0.84 -12.13 3.32
CA VAL A 9 -1.36 -13.32 4.01
C VAL A 9 -0.22 -14.20 4.51
N GLY A 10 0.70 -14.57 3.62
CA GLY A 10 1.85 -15.41 3.97
C GLY A 10 2.75 -14.74 5.01
N THR A 11 3.04 -13.45 4.84
CA THR A 11 3.92 -12.69 5.73
C THR A 11 3.33 -12.52 7.13
N VAL A 12 2.03 -12.19 7.23
CA VAL A 12 1.31 -12.13 8.50
C VAL A 12 1.34 -13.48 9.20
N ARG A 13 0.98 -14.55 8.49
CA ARG A 13 0.97 -15.92 9.02
C ARG A 13 2.36 -16.31 9.54
N GLN A 14 3.41 -15.99 8.80
CA GLN A 14 4.80 -16.24 9.21
C GLN A 14 5.16 -15.50 10.51
N LYS A 15 4.74 -14.24 10.68
CA LYS A 15 5.01 -13.48 11.91
C LYS A 15 4.24 -14.01 13.11
N LEU A 16 2.96 -14.29 12.94
CA LEU A 16 2.14 -14.85 14.01
C LEU A 16 2.62 -16.24 14.46
N ALA A 17 3.10 -17.06 13.52
CA ALA A 17 3.64 -18.39 13.83
C ALA A 17 4.94 -18.36 14.67
N ARG A 18 5.63 -17.22 14.74
CA ARG A 18 6.82 -17.03 15.60
C ARG A 18 6.48 -16.63 17.02
N LEU A 19 5.24 -16.20 17.26
CA LEU A 19 4.79 -15.83 18.60
C LEU A 19 4.44 -17.09 19.41
N PRO A 20 4.58 -17.06 20.75
CA PRO A 20 4.18 -18.19 21.59
C PRO A 20 2.70 -18.54 21.39
N GLY A 21 2.40 -19.81 21.09
CA GLY A 21 1.05 -20.32 20.87
C GLY A 21 0.21 -20.48 22.14
N ILE A 22 0.34 -19.56 23.10
CA ILE A 22 -0.37 -19.61 24.38
C ILE A 22 -1.63 -18.72 24.36
N PRO A 23 -2.70 -19.05 25.11
CA PRO A 23 -3.95 -18.29 25.10
C PRO A 23 -3.76 -16.79 25.41
N ALA A 24 -2.84 -16.44 26.31
CA ALA A 24 -2.58 -15.05 26.67
C ALA A 24 -2.03 -14.21 25.50
N VAL A 25 -1.29 -14.81 24.56
CA VAL A 25 -0.80 -14.09 23.36
C VAL A 25 -1.92 -13.90 22.35
N GLN A 26 -2.84 -14.87 22.24
CA GLN A 26 -4.01 -14.77 21.37
C GLN A 26 -4.97 -13.67 21.87
N GLU A 27 -5.21 -13.61 23.17
CA GLU A 27 -5.99 -12.55 23.81
C GLU A 27 -5.34 -11.17 23.59
N LEU A 28 -4.03 -11.07 23.80
CA LEU A 28 -3.26 -9.85 23.55
C LEU A 28 -3.42 -9.40 22.09
N TRP A 29 -3.27 -10.32 21.14
CA TRP A 29 -3.45 -10.06 19.72
C TRP A 29 -4.83 -9.47 19.42
N GLY A 30 -5.90 -10.07 19.95
CA GLY A 30 -7.27 -9.59 19.74
C GLY A 30 -7.45 -8.14 20.18
N LYS A 31 -6.95 -7.79 21.38
CA LYS A 31 -7.02 -6.42 21.92
C LYS A 31 -6.22 -5.43 21.07
N LEU A 32 -4.97 -5.76 20.75
CA LEU A 32 -4.10 -4.88 19.98
C LEU A 32 -4.57 -4.70 18.54
N TYR A 33 -5.00 -5.77 17.88
CA TYR A 33 -5.48 -5.71 16.51
C TYR A 33 -6.76 -4.86 16.40
N ALA A 34 -7.72 -5.03 17.31
CA ALA A 34 -8.92 -4.20 17.34
C ALA A 34 -8.58 -2.71 17.52
N ALA A 35 -7.66 -2.38 18.44
CA ALA A 35 -7.24 -1.01 18.68
C ALA A 35 -6.44 -0.41 17.51
N PHE A 36 -5.57 -1.21 16.88
CA PHE A 36 -4.81 -0.78 15.70
C PHE A 36 -5.73 -0.57 14.49
N ALA A 37 -6.71 -1.45 14.27
CA ALA A 37 -7.66 -1.34 13.17
C ALA A 37 -8.50 -0.05 13.28
N ALA A 38 -8.89 0.35 14.50
CA ALA A 38 -9.60 1.60 14.74
C ALA A 38 -8.71 2.84 14.50
N ARG A 39 -7.40 2.74 14.74
CA ARG A 39 -6.43 3.84 14.63
C ARG A 39 -5.13 3.35 13.97
N PRO A 40 -5.10 3.16 12.65
CA PRO A 40 -3.94 2.60 11.99
C PRO A 40 -2.71 3.51 12.09
N GLY A 41 -1.52 2.91 12.21
CA GLY A 41 -0.24 3.63 12.24
C GLY A 41 0.22 4.05 13.65
N ARG A 42 -0.53 3.72 14.70
CA ARG A 42 -0.05 3.81 16.10
C ARG A 42 1.08 2.80 16.33
N ALA A 43 2.13 3.23 17.02
CA ALA A 43 3.23 2.33 17.39
C ALA A 43 2.76 1.31 18.43
N LEU A 44 3.33 0.10 18.43
CA LEU A 44 2.95 -0.95 19.38
C LEU A 44 3.09 -0.48 20.83
N ALA A 45 4.17 0.21 21.17
CA ALA A 45 4.42 0.72 22.52
C ALA A 45 3.30 1.65 23.01
N ALA A 46 2.84 2.55 22.14
CA ALA A 46 1.75 3.47 22.48
C ALA A 46 0.42 2.72 22.69
N LEU A 47 0.12 1.72 21.85
CA LEU A 47 -1.09 0.90 22.03
C LEU A 47 -1.06 0.09 23.32
N VAL A 48 0.09 -0.48 23.67
CA VAL A 48 0.27 -1.21 24.93
C VAL A 48 0.07 -0.30 26.13
N GLU A 49 0.56 0.94 26.05
CA GLU A 49 0.39 1.94 27.10
C GLU A 49 -1.06 2.38 27.25
N GLU A 50 -1.70 2.79 26.15
CA GLU A 50 -3.10 3.26 26.11
C GLU A 50 -4.10 2.21 26.60
N LEU A 51 -3.82 0.93 26.36
CA LEU A 51 -4.67 -0.19 26.76
C LEU A 51 -4.27 -0.80 28.11
N HIS A 52 -3.27 -0.25 28.79
CA HIS A 52 -2.73 -0.76 30.06
C HIS A 52 -2.31 -2.25 29.98
N LEU A 53 -1.63 -2.63 28.90
CA LEU A 53 -1.22 -4.00 28.61
C LEU A 53 0.24 -4.31 28.99
N GLN A 54 0.94 -3.41 29.67
CA GLN A 54 2.36 -3.60 30.03
C GLN A 54 2.57 -4.86 30.88
N ASP A 55 1.63 -5.14 31.78
CA ASP A 55 1.65 -6.31 32.66
C ASP A 55 0.84 -7.50 32.13
N HIS A 56 0.29 -7.41 30.92
CA HIS A 56 -0.46 -8.50 30.31
C HIS A 56 0.43 -9.74 30.17
N PRO A 57 0.01 -10.95 30.61
CA PRO A 57 0.85 -12.14 30.56
C PRO A 57 1.37 -12.45 29.15
N GLY A 58 0.52 -12.24 28.13
CA GLY A 58 0.88 -12.39 26.73
C GLY A 58 1.89 -11.37 26.22
N PHE A 59 2.04 -10.20 26.85
CA PHE A 59 3.04 -9.20 26.48
C PHE A 59 4.35 -9.42 27.25
N LYS A 60 4.26 -9.76 28.55
CA LYS A 60 5.43 -10.04 29.39
C LYS A 60 6.21 -11.27 28.93
N CYS A 61 5.55 -12.26 28.34
CA CYS A 61 6.23 -13.44 27.81
C CYS A 61 6.99 -13.18 26.49
N LEU A 62 6.80 -12.03 25.85
CA LEU A 62 7.48 -11.69 24.60
C LEU A 62 8.83 -11.03 24.90
N ASP A 63 9.88 -11.62 24.33
CA ASP A 63 11.18 -11.00 24.22
C ASP A 63 11.18 -9.85 23.18
N ARG A 64 12.36 -9.27 22.93
CA ARG A 64 12.50 -8.17 21.97
C ARG A 64 12.04 -8.58 20.56
N GLN A 65 12.43 -9.77 20.11
CA GLN A 65 12.12 -10.25 18.77
C GLN A 65 10.62 -10.54 18.61
N GLY A 66 9.99 -11.15 19.62
CA GLY A 66 8.55 -11.41 19.67
C GLY A 66 7.73 -10.11 19.63
N ARG A 67 8.18 -9.05 20.29
CA ARG A 67 7.54 -7.73 20.18
C ARG A 67 7.66 -7.13 18.79
N THR A 68 8.83 -7.25 18.15
CA THR A 68 9.04 -6.83 16.75
C THR A 68 8.17 -7.64 15.78
N ASP A 69 8.06 -8.95 15.97
CA ASP A 69 7.22 -9.81 15.13
C ASP A 69 5.72 -9.50 15.34
N LEU A 70 5.29 -9.21 16.57
CA LEU A 70 3.94 -8.76 16.89
C LEU A 70 3.60 -7.42 16.22
N GLU A 71 4.49 -6.43 16.30
CA GLU A 71 4.31 -5.13 15.67
C GLU A 71 4.23 -5.24 14.13
N ALA A 72 5.12 -6.04 13.54
CA ALA A 72 5.09 -6.32 12.10
C ALA A 72 3.79 -7.02 11.67
N ALA A 73 3.33 -8.01 12.45
CA ALA A 73 2.06 -8.70 12.19
C ALA A 73 0.86 -7.74 12.22
N LEU A 74 0.78 -6.86 13.22
CA LEU A 74 -0.29 -5.85 13.31
C LEU A 74 -0.31 -4.93 12.08
N LEU A 75 0.86 -4.42 11.69
CA LEU A 75 1.01 -3.50 10.57
C LEU A 75 0.63 -4.14 9.23
N TRP A 76 1.08 -5.38 9.00
CA TRP A 76 0.82 -6.10 7.75
C TRP A 76 -0.60 -6.64 7.66
N CYS A 77 -1.21 -7.03 8.80
CA CYS A 77 -2.66 -7.27 8.86
C CYS A 77 -3.42 -6.02 8.46
N ALA A 78 -3.18 -4.89 9.10
CA ALA A 78 -3.88 -3.65 8.78
C ALA A 78 -3.67 -3.23 7.31
N THR A 79 -2.48 -3.46 6.74
CA THR A 79 -2.21 -3.23 5.32
C THR A 79 -3.02 -4.14 4.41
N ARG A 80 -3.13 -5.44 4.73
CA ARG A 80 -4.02 -6.39 4.03
C ARG A 80 -5.46 -5.90 4.08
N ASP A 81 -5.93 -5.55 5.26
CA ASP A 81 -7.34 -5.23 5.48
C ASP A 81 -7.71 -3.90 4.81
N TYR A 82 -6.81 -2.92 4.81
CA TYR A 82 -6.94 -1.69 4.03
C TYR A 82 -7.01 -1.97 2.52
N ARG A 83 -6.13 -2.82 1.98
CA ARG A 83 -6.17 -3.21 0.56
C ARG A 83 -7.49 -3.91 0.23
N LEU A 84 -8.00 -4.77 1.11
CA LEU A 84 -9.31 -5.41 0.92
C LEU A 84 -10.46 -4.41 0.97
N ALA A 85 -10.43 -3.46 1.90
CA ALA A 85 -11.41 -2.39 1.97
C ALA A 85 -11.42 -1.55 0.68
N CYS A 86 -10.27 -1.38 0.02
CA CYS A 86 -10.18 -0.70 -1.26
C CYS A 86 -10.62 -1.58 -2.45
N LEU A 87 -10.24 -2.86 -2.47
CA LEU A 87 -10.49 -3.75 -3.60
C LEU A 87 -11.93 -4.24 -3.65
N LYS A 88 -12.54 -4.60 -2.51
CA LYS A 88 -13.89 -5.16 -2.46
C LYS A 88 -14.95 -4.27 -3.14
N PRO A 89 -14.99 -2.95 -2.91
CA PRO A 89 -15.91 -2.06 -3.62
C PRO A 89 -15.71 -2.02 -5.13
N LEU A 90 -14.52 -2.37 -5.62
CA LEU A 90 -14.19 -2.40 -7.04
C LEU A 90 -14.58 -3.71 -7.73
N ALA A 91 -15.12 -4.70 -7.00
CA ALA A 91 -15.52 -5.99 -7.56
C ALA A 91 -16.39 -5.88 -8.83
N PRO A 92 -17.42 -5.00 -8.90
CA PRO A 92 -18.25 -4.86 -10.12
C PRO A 92 -17.47 -4.48 -11.39
N LEU A 93 -16.26 -3.95 -11.25
CA LEU A 93 -15.39 -3.54 -12.36
C LEU A 93 -14.42 -4.65 -12.81
N GLY A 94 -14.49 -5.84 -12.20
CA GLY A 94 -13.67 -7.01 -12.53
C GLY A 94 -12.16 -6.73 -12.55
N PRO A 95 -11.55 -6.18 -11.48
CA PRO A 95 -10.15 -5.81 -11.49
C PRO A 95 -9.24 -7.05 -11.55
N VAL A 96 -8.14 -6.91 -12.28
CA VAL A 96 -7.07 -7.91 -12.32
C VAL A 96 -6.09 -7.62 -11.17
N ILE A 97 -5.79 -8.63 -10.36
CA ILE A 97 -4.82 -8.53 -9.27
C ILE A 97 -3.58 -9.35 -9.63
N TYR A 98 -2.44 -8.69 -9.72
CA TYR A 98 -1.13 -9.33 -9.79
C TYR A 98 -0.50 -9.36 -8.40
N GLY A 99 -0.21 -10.55 -7.88
CA GLY A 99 0.31 -10.72 -6.53
C GLY A 99 0.55 -12.19 -6.18
N ASP A 100 0.93 -12.42 -4.92
CA ASP A 100 1.14 -13.76 -4.37
C ASP A 100 -0.17 -14.55 -4.26
N GLY A 101 -0.02 -15.87 -4.08
CA GLY A 101 -1.14 -16.80 -3.98
C GLY A 101 -2.11 -16.52 -2.82
N GLY A 102 -1.70 -15.74 -1.80
CA GLY A 102 -2.57 -15.38 -0.68
C GLY A 102 -3.81 -14.60 -1.09
N TRP A 103 -3.84 -13.96 -2.26
CA TRP A 103 -5.06 -13.33 -2.78
C TRP A 103 -6.22 -14.31 -3.00
N GLY A 104 -5.92 -15.57 -3.33
CA GLY A 104 -6.94 -16.61 -3.50
C GLY A 104 -7.66 -16.98 -2.20
N GLU A 105 -7.08 -16.65 -1.05
CA GLU A 105 -7.73 -16.82 0.26
C GLU A 105 -8.65 -15.64 0.61
N LEU A 106 -8.47 -14.48 -0.03
CA LEU A 106 -9.12 -13.23 0.38
C LEU A 106 -10.25 -12.77 -0.55
N VAL A 107 -10.15 -13.09 -1.84
CA VAL A 107 -11.11 -12.69 -2.87
C VAL A 107 -11.34 -13.82 -3.88
N GLY A 108 -12.54 -13.86 -4.47
CA GLY A 108 -12.91 -14.78 -5.55
C GLY A 108 -13.45 -14.03 -6.78
N PRO A 109 -14.15 -14.68 -7.72
CA PRO A 109 -14.82 -13.97 -8.81
C PRO A 109 -15.70 -12.81 -8.28
N PRO A 110 -15.72 -11.65 -8.96
CA PRO A 110 -15.23 -11.36 -10.31
C PRO A 110 -13.75 -10.92 -10.40
N PHE A 111 -12.96 -11.01 -9.32
CA PHE A 111 -11.54 -10.67 -9.35
C PHE A 111 -10.76 -11.68 -10.22
N VAL A 112 -9.88 -11.18 -11.08
CA VAL A 112 -8.99 -12.04 -11.89
C VAL A 112 -7.61 -12.06 -11.25
N LEU A 113 -7.22 -13.20 -10.69
CA LEU A 113 -5.92 -13.35 -10.04
C LEU A 113 -4.84 -13.76 -11.04
N ARG A 114 -3.68 -13.12 -10.96
CA ARG A 114 -2.48 -13.38 -11.76
C ARG A 114 -1.27 -13.47 -10.83
N PRO A 115 -0.24 -14.26 -11.18
CA PRO A 115 0.98 -14.36 -10.38
C PRO A 115 1.70 -13.01 -10.28
N GLU A 116 2.67 -12.94 -9.37
CA GLU A 116 3.57 -11.80 -9.24
C GLU A 116 4.30 -11.52 -10.55
N LEU A 117 4.51 -10.23 -10.83
CA LEU A 117 5.21 -9.76 -12.03
C LEU A 117 6.69 -9.50 -11.71
N ASN A 118 7.56 -9.79 -12.68
CA ASN A 118 8.90 -9.26 -12.71
C ASN A 118 8.84 -7.73 -12.87
N TYR A 119 9.48 -7.04 -11.93
CA TYR A 119 9.45 -5.59 -11.81
C TYR A 119 10.07 -4.86 -13.02
N TYR A 120 11.11 -5.44 -13.61
CA TYR A 120 11.90 -4.79 -14.66
C TYR A 120 11.34 -5.09 -16.05
N ASP A 121 10.88 -6.32 -16.28
CA ASP A 121 10.58 -6.79 -17.64
C ASP A 121 9.09 -6.68 -17.98
N GLU A 122 8.20 -6.95 -17.02
CA GLU A 122 6.77 -7.11 -17.29
C GLU A 122 5.94 -5.90 -16.85
N LEU A 123 6.32 -5.31 -15.73
CA LEU A 123 5.53 -4.28 -15.05
C LEU A 123 5.27 -3.03 -15.90
N PRO A 124 6.25 -2.49 -16.68
CA PRO A 124 5.99 -1.34 -17.55
C PRO A 124 4.93 -1.61 -18.63
N ALA A 125 4.88 -2.83 -19.17
CA ALA A 125 3.90 -3.22 -20.18
C ALA A 125 2.49 -3.29 -19.58
N VAL A 126 2.36 -3.88 -18.38
CA VAL A 126 1.09 -3.95 -17.64
C VAL A 126 0.60 -2.54 -17.29
N TYR A 127 1.47 -1.68 -16.77
CA TYR A 127 1.11 -0.31 -16.41
C TYR A 127 0.64 0.53 -17.59
N ARG A 128 1.24 0.34 -18.76
CA ARG A 128 0.84 1.02 -19.99
C ARG A 128 -0.48 0.48 -20.55
N ALA A 129 -0.69 -0.83 -20.51
CA ALA A 129 -1.86 -1.48 -21.09
C ALA A 129 -3.13 -1.29 -20.24
N ALA A 130 -2.97 -1.16 -18.92
CA ALA A 130 -4.09 -1.00 -18.02
C ALA A 130 -4.81 0.34 -18.21
N ALA A 131 -6.14 0.29 -18.33
CA ALA A 131 -6.95 1.50 -18.36
C ALA A 131 -6.77 2.34 -17.07
N VAL A 132 -6.82 1.68 -15.92
CA VAL A 132 -6.58 2.28 -14.62
C VAL A 132 -5.64 1.37 -13.85
N ASN A 133 -4.53 1.93 -13.40
CA ASN A 133 -3.67 1.31 -12.40
C ASN A 133 -4.12 1.83 -11.03
N PHE A 134 -4.64 0.92 -10.22
CA PHE A 134 -5.04 1.22 -8.86
C PHE A 134 -3.86 0.96 -7.91
N ASN A 135 -3.58 1.90 -7.02
CA ASN A 135 -2.56 1.80 -5.98
C ASN A 135 -3.17 2.02 -4.59
N ALA A 136 -2.75 1.17 -3.65
CA ALA A 136 -3.00 1.31 -2.22
C ALA A 136 -1.69 1.15 -1.47
N THR A 137 -1.19 2.24 -0.90
CA THR A 137 0.10 2.29 -0.21
C THR A 137 0.06 1.51 1.10
N SER A 138 1.18 0.84 1.42
CA SER A 138 1.32 0.11 2.69
C SER A 138 1.18 1.06 3.88
N LEU A 139 0.48 0.65 4.94
CA LEU A 139 0.32 1.48 6.14
C LEU A 139 1.61 1.69 6.93
N GLN A 140 2.67 0.96 6.56
CA GLN A 140 4.03 1.24 7.01
C GLN A 140 4.51 2.64 6.58
N MET A 141 4.00 3.13 5.44
CA MET A 141 4.36 4.42 4.86
C MET A 141 3.31 5.45 5.28
N LYS A 142 3.55 6.12 6.42
CA LYS A 142 2.59 7.06 7.01
C LYS A 142 2.28 8.24 6.07
N ALA A 143 3.32 8.99 5.73
CA ALA A 143 3.24 10.16 4.85
C ALA A 143 3.79 9.91 3.44
N ALA A 144 4.57 8.85 3.26
CA ALA A 144 5.34 8.61 2.04
C ALA A 144 4.55 7.92 0.94
N VAL A 145 4.93 8.21 -0.31
CA VAL A 145 4.42 7.55 -1.51
C VAL A 145 5.28 6.34 -1.86
N ASN A 146 4.65 5.28 -2.38
CA ASN A 146 5.41 4.13 -2.91
C ASN A 146 5.89 4.37 -4.35
N GLN A 147 6.71 3.45 -4.85
CA GLN A 147 7.33 3.57 -6.17
C GLN A 147 6.33 3.61 -7.34
N ARG A 148 5.12 3.05 -7.19
CA ARG A 148 4.09 3.04 -8.26
C ARG A 148 3.64 4.45 -8.64
N VAL A 149 3.74 5.39 -7.69
CA VAL A 149 3.47 6.81 -7.93
C VAL A 149 4.38 7.41 -9.01
N PHE A 150 5.58 6.85 -9.20
CA PHE A 150 6.51 7.28 -10.23
C PHE A 150 6.53 6.36 -11.45
N ASP A 151 6.49 5.04 -11.23
CA ASP A 151 6.68 4.06 -12.29
C ASP A 151 5.50 3.95 -13.25
N VAL A 152 4.27 4.04 -12.74
CA VAL A 152 3.07 4.01 -13.59
C VAL A 152 3.09 5.18 -14.59
N PRO A 153 3.26 6.45 -14.17
CA PRO A 153 3.43 7.55 -15.12
C PRO A 153 4.66 7.41 -16.02
N ALA A 154 5.81 6.96 -15.50
CA ALA A 154 7.01 6.76 -16.31
C ALA A 154 6.75 5.80 -17.49
N ALA A 155 5.98 4.73 -17.24
CA ALA A 155 5.54 3.79 -18.27
C ALA A 155 4.49 4.37 -19.23
N GLY A 156 3.86 5.50 -18.87
CA GLY A 156 2.78 6.16 -19.62
C GLY A 156 1.37 5.74 -19.17
N GLY A 157 1.26 5.04 -18.05
CA GLY A 157 -0.02 4.62 -17.48
C GLY A 157 -0.72 5.71 -16.69
N PHE A 158 -2.04 5.57 -16.56
CA PHE A 158 -2.85 6.38 -15.65
C PHE A 158 -2.90 5.72 -14.27
N LEU A 159 -2.71 6.52 -13.22
CA LEU A 159 -2.67 6.09 -11.82
C LEU A 159 -3.84 6.69 -11.03
N LEU A 160 -4.55 5.83 -10.29
CA LEU A 160 -5.47 6.18 -9.21
C LEU A 160 -4.84 5.68 -7.90
N THR A 161 -4.49 6.58 -6.98
CA THR A 161 -3.72 6.26 -5.77
C THR A 161 -4.34 6.80 -4.50
N ASP A 162 -4.00 6.25 -3.34
CA ASP A 162 -4.33 6.88 -2.07
C ASP A 162 -3.58 8.22 -1.92
N PHE A 163 -4.24 9.22 -1.32
CA PHE A 163 -3.60 10.47 -0.96
C PHE A 163 -2.60 10.24 0.18
N ARG A 164 -1.43 10.86 0.05
CA ARG A 164 -0.35 10.88 1.04
C ARG A 164 0.22 12.28 1.06
N GLU A 165 0.65 12.78 2.21
CA GLU A 165 1.19 14.14 2.34
C GLU A 165 2.32 14.40 1.34
N GLN A 166 3.25 13.45 1.19
CA GLN A 166 4.37 13.57 0.24
C GLN A 166 3.97 13.45 -1.23
N LEU A 167 2.73 13.05 -1.53
CA LEU A 167 2.22 13.08 -2.91
C LEU A 167 2.17 14.53 -3.41
N ALA A 168 1.74 15.46 -2.54
CA ALA A 168 1.64 16.88 -2.87
C ALA A 168 3.02 17.57 -2.98
N GLU A 169 4.07 16.95 -2.42
CA GLU A 169 5.45 17.41 -2.59
C GLU A 169 6.04 16.97 -3.95
N CYS A 170 5.50 15.92 -4.56
CA CYS A 170 5.99 15.36 -5.83
C CYS A 170 5.12 15.76 -7.03
N PHE A 171 3.82 15.94 -6.83
CA PHE A 171 2.85 16.19 -7.89
C PHE A 171 1.78 17.16 -7.42
N GLU A 172 0.99 17.69 -8.36
CA GLU A 172 -0.19 18.49 -8.09
C GLU A 172 -1.46 17.62 -8.18
N PRO A 173 -2.07 17.23 -7.04
CA PRO A 173 -3.30 16.43 -7.02
C PRO A 173 -4.43 17.12 -7.79
N GLY A 174 -5.23 16.35 -8.53
CA GLY A 174 -6.31 16.84 -9.38
C GLY A 174 -5.86 17.39 -10.74
N ARG A 175 -4.58 17.75 -10.92
CA ARG A 175 -4.04 18.23 -12.21
C ARG A 175 -3.08 17.27 -12.89
N GLU A 176 -2.31 16.52 -12.11
CA GLU A 176 -1.36 15.51 -12.57
C GLU A 176 -1.75 14.11 -12.10
N MET A 177 -2.20 13.97 -10.85
CA MET A 177 -2.57 12.71 -10.23
C MET A 177 -4.02 12.71 -9.76
N VAL A 178 -4.65 11.53 -9.79
CA VAL A 178 -5.95 11.32 -9.17
C VAL A 178 -5.72 10.54 -7.88
N CYS A 179 -6.24 11.10 -6.79
CA CYS A 179 -6.16 10.48 -5.50
C CYS A 179 -7.54 10.30 -4.85
N TYR A 180 -7.66 9.27 -4.04
CA TYR A 180 -8.76 9.08 -3.10
C TYR A 180 -8.24 9.27 -1.67
N GLN A 181 -9.07 9.81 -0.78
CA GLN A 181 -8.78 9.94 0.65
C GLN A 181 -9.20 8.68 1.40
N GLU A 182 -10.32 8.08 0.99
CA GLU A 182 -10.87 6.89 1.66
C GLU A 182 -11.38 5.83 0.66
N PRO A 183 -11.44 4.55 1.08
CA PRO A 183 -11.88 3.47 0.20
C PRO A 183 -13.28 3.66 -0.39
N GLY A 184 -14.15 4.43 0.26
CA GLY A 184 -15.52 4.70 -0.19
C GLY A 184 -15.59 5.48 -1.52
N GLU A 185 -14.58 6.29 -1.85
CA GLU A 185 -14.55 7.09 -3.08
C GLU A 185 -14.13 6.27 -4.32
N LEU A 186 -13.55 5.09 -4.10
CA LEU A 186 -12.92 4.30 -5.15
C LEU A 186 -13.89 3.87 -6.26
N PRO A 187 -15.10 3.34 -5.99
CA PRO A 187 -16.02 2.91 -7.04
C PRO A 187 -16.35 4.02 -8.04
N GLU A 188 -16.71 5.20 -7.52
CA GLU A 188 -17.11 6.34 -8.35
C GLU A 188 -15.92 6.88 -9.16
N LEU A 189 -14.76 7.06 -8.53
CA LEU A 189 -13.55 7.51 -9.23
C LEU A 189 -13.13 6.50 -10.30
N ALA A 190 -13.09 5.21 -9.95
CA ALA A 190 -12.74 4.14 -10.87
C ALA A 190 -13.65 4.13 -12.11
N GLU A 191 -14.96 4.13 -11.91
CA GLU A 191 -15.95 4.13 -12.99
C GLU A 191 -15.86 5.40 -13.84
N PHE A 192 -15.72 6.56 -13.20
CA PHE A 192 -15.58 7.85 -13.86
C PHE A 192 -14.40 7.88 -14.83
N TYR A 193 -13.23 7.40 -14.38
CA TYR A 193 -12.02 7.41 -15.20
C TYR A 193 -11.98 6.29 -16.23
N LEU A 194 -12.56 5.12 -15.95
CA LEU A 194 -12.71 4.04 -16.94
C LEU A 194 -13.43 4.54 -18.20
N LYS A 195 -14.50 5.32 -18.03
CA LYS A 195 -15.31 5.92 -19.10
C LYS A 195 -14.66 7.11 -19.82
N ARG A 196 -13.48 7.59 -19.40
CA ARG A 196 -12.84 8.82 -19.92
C ARG A 196 -11.39 8.60 -20.37
N PRO A 197 -11.17 7.87 -21.49
CA PRO A 197 -9.82 7.56 -21.97
C PRO A 197 -8.97 8.81 -22.27
N GLU A 198 -9.56 9.85 -22.86
CA GLU A 198 -8.83 11.09 -23.18
C GLU A 198 -8.35 11.84 -21.92
N LEU A 199 -9.19 11.89 -20.90
CA LEU A 199 -8.85 12.50 -19.62
C LEU A 199 -7.72 11.73 -18.94
N ARG A 200 -7.80 10.39 -18.92
CA ARG A 200 -6.74 9.51 -18.40
C ARG A 200 -5.43 9.74 -19.15
N ALA A 201 -5.46 9.77 -20.48
CA ALA A 201 -4.27 10.01 -21.30
C ALA A 201 -3.67 11.41 -21.07
N ARG A 202 -4.49 12.44 -20.85
CA ARG A 202 -4.04 13.79 -20.51
C ARG A 202 -3.32 13.83 -19.16
N LEU A 203 -3.90 13.21 -18.13
CA LEU A 203 -3.32 13.16 -16.78
C LEU A 203 -2.02 12.34 -16.77
N ALA A 204 -2.04 11.14 -17.37
CA ALA A 204 -0.85 10.29 -17.50
C ALA A 204 0.31 11.01 -18.20
N ARG A 205 0.05 11.78 -19.28
CA ARG A 205 1.08 12.59 -19.94
C ARG A 205 1.65 13.69 -19.04
N ARG A 206 0.81 14.35 -18.23
CA ARG A 206 1.28 15.39 -17.29
C ARG A 206 2.16 14.78 -16.20
N ALA A 207 1.68 13.74 -15.52
CA ALA A 207 2.45 13.02 -14.51
C ALA A 207 3.76 12.46 -15.08
N ARG A 208 3.74 11.89 -16.29
CA ARG A 208 4.96 11.40 -16.96
C ARG A 208 5.99 12.50 -17.19
N ARG A 209 5.56 13.67 -17.66
CA ARG A 209 6.46 14.82 -17.86
C ARG A 209 7.12 15.24 -16.55
N ARG A 210 6.35 15.31 -15.46
CA ARG A 210 6.88 15.58 -14.11
C ARG A 210 7.93 14.54 -13.70
N VAL A 211 7.62 13.25 -13.82
CA VAL A 211 8.55 12.18 -13.46
C VAL A 211 9.87 12.27 -14.23
N LEU A 212 9.80 12.43 -15.55
CA LEU A 212 11.00 12.50 -16.39
C LEU A 212 11.82 13.77 -16.15
N ALA A 213 11.17 14.89 -15.77
CA ALA A 213 11.85 16.14 -15.47
C ALA A 213 12.50 16.14 -14.08
N GLU A 214 11.92 15.48 -13.08
CA GLU A 214 12.27 15.74 -11.66
C GLU A 214 12.49 14.51 -10.79
N HIS A 215 12.00 13.33 -11.20
CA HIS A 215 11.92 12.17 -10.30
C HIS A 215 12.61 10.92 -10.82
N THR A 216 13.45 11.04 -11.85
CA THR A 216 14.34 9.95 -12.26
C THR A 216 15.37 9.66 -11.17
N TYR A 217 15.89 8.43 -11.13
CA TYR A 217 17.01 8.09 -10.25
C TYR A 217 18.21 9.02 -10.43
N ARG A 218 18.49 9.46 -11.67
CA ARG A 218 19.56 10.44 -11.94
C ARG A 218 19.36 11.74 -11.18
N HIS A 219 18.14 12.28 -11.16
CA HIS A 219 17.81 13.50 -10.41
C HIS A 219 17.94 13.28 -8.91
N ARG A 220 17.40 12.15 -8.39
CA ARG A 220 17.45 11.83 -6.96
C ARG A 220 18.88 11.65 -6.45
N VAL A 221 19.71 10.90 -7.18
CA VAL A 221 21.12 10.68 -6.83
C VAL A 221 21.91 12.00 -6.87
N ALA A 222 21.70 12.84 -7.90
CA ALA A 222 22.34 14.15 -7.96
C ALA A 222 21.98 15.04 -6.75
N ALA A 223 20.70 15.07 -6.36
CA ALA A 223 20.25 15.82 -5.18
C ALA A 223 20.85 15.27 -3.87
N MET A 224 20.95 13.95 -3.73
CA MET A 224 21.59 13.33 -2.56
C MET A 224 23.08 13.69 -2.46
N VAL A 225 23.81 13.61 -3.57
CA VAL A 225 25.24 13.99 -3.62
C VAL A 225 25.43 15.46 -3.29
N GLU A 226 24.60 16.35 -3.84
CA GLU A 226 24.65 17.78 -3.53
C GLU A 226 24.36 18.06 -2.05
N THR A 227 23.37 17.37 -1.48
CA THR A 227 23.06 17.49 -0.04
C THR A 227 24.24 17.05 0.81
N LEU A 228 24.85 15.90 0.51
CA LEU A 228 26.01 15.39 1.23
C LEU A 228 27.20 16.37 1.20
N ARG A 229 27.46 17.00 0.04
CA ARG A 229 28.52 18.01 -0.11
C ARG A 229 28.30 19.28 0.70
N ARG A 230 27.06 19.59 1.07
CA ARG A 230 26.73 20.77 1.89
C ARG A 230 26.83 20.49 3.38
N THR A 231 26.71 19.23 3.77
CA THR A 231 26.63 18.80 5.17
C THR A 231 27.91 18.15 5.70
N LEU A 232 28.82 17.76 4.81
CA LEU A 232 30.16 17.22 5.11
C LEU A 232 31.22 18.23 4.70
#